data_AF-A0A1Q5XG02-F1
#
_entry.id   AF-A0A1Q5XG02-F1
#
_cell.length_a   1.000
_cell.length_b   1.000
_cell.length_c   1.000
_cell.angle_alpha   90.00
_cell.angle_beta   90.00
_cell.angle_gamma   90.00
#
_symmetry.space_group_name_H-M   'P 1'
#
loop_
_entity.id
_entity.type
_entity.pdbx_description
1 polymer ?
#
loop_
_entity_poly.entity_id
_entity_poly.type
_entity_poly.pdbx_seq_one_letter_code
_entity_poly.pdbx_strand_id
1 'polypeptide(L)'
;MGLADKLGISYQAVSNWERGASMPDISKLPELAEIFNVGIDEILGEGKGTRFIGSVLDNTTEDYFQQNAVSAVELSEIAPLLQSEQIGEAFKHVKESAAVSDLLALAPFLSEELLDECAKQAFEKEGAGALPPLAPFISEETLDELAKEILAKEGSKALPPLAPFISEGTLDELAKEILAKEGSKALLPLAPFISEEMLDELAKEILAKEGSKALLPLAPFISEETLDELAKEVLAKEGAKALLPLAPFISEGILSEWGARAFAK
;
A
#
# COMPACT_ATOMS: atom_id res chain seq x y z
N MET A 1 -27.96 35.23 18.69
CA MET A 1 -26.97 34.66 17.76
C MET A 1 -26.49 33.36 18.35
N GLY A 2 -26.64 32.27 17.60
CA GLY A 2 -26.08 30.97 17.96
C GLY A 2 -24.56 30.95 17.76
N LEU A 3 -23.91 29.86 18.19
CA LEU A 3 -22.45 29.70 18.05
C LEU A 3 -21.99 29.80 16.59
N ALA A 4 -22.73 29.16 15.68
CA ALA A 4 -22.46 29.21 14.24
C ALA A 4 -22.47 30.65 13.67
N ASP A 5 -23.42 31.48 14.11
CA ASP A 5 -23.51 32.89 13.68
C ASP A 5 -22.30 33.70 14.15
N LYS A 6 -21.81 33.44 15.36
CA LYS A 6 -20.66 34.13 15.94
C LYS A 6 -19.35 33.78 15.24
N LEU A 7 -19.21 32.51 14.81
CA LEU A 7 -18.02 31.99 14.15
C LEU A 7 -18.03 32.17 12.62
N GLY A 8 -19.15 32.62 12.05
CA GLY A 8 -19.32 32.77 10.60
C GLY A 8 -19.30 31.44 9.83
N ILE A 9 -19.77 30.35 10.44
CA ILE A 9 -19.78 29.00 9.86
C ILE A 9 -21.21 28.42 9.81
N SER A 10 -21.36 27.27 9.16
CA SER A 10 -22.66 26.59 9.09
C SER A 10 -23.04 25.95 10.42
N TYR A 11 -24.35 25.87 10.70
CA TYR A 11 -24.87 25.11 11.85
C TYR A 11 -24.45 23.63 11.78
N GLN A 12 -24.36 23.07 10.57
CA GLN A 12 -23.92 21.70 10.33
C GLN A 12 -22.48 21.49 10.79
N ALA A 13 -21.57 22.46 10.60
CA ALA A 13 -20.19 22.38 11.07
C ALA A 13 -20.15 22.26 12.60
N VAL A 14 -20.86 23.15 13.30
CA VAL A 14 -21.00 23.10 14.76
C VAL A 14 -21.63 21.78 15.23
N SER A 15 -22.70 21.33 14.58
CA SER A 15 -23.37 20.06 14.90
C SER A 15 -22.48 18.83 14.66
N ASN A 16 -21.55 18.90 13.71
CA ASN A 16 -20.56 17.84 13.51
C ASN A 16 -19.51 17.85 14.62
N TRP A 17 -19.06 19.02 15.06
CA TRP A 17 -18.15 19.16 16.20
C TRP A 17 -18.76 18.62 17.50
N GLU A 18 -19.99 19.01 17.81
CA GLU A 18 -20.72 18.57 19.02
C GLU A 18 -20.94 17.05 19.07
N ARG A 19 -20.98 16.38 17.90
CA ARG A 19 -21.14 14.93 17.80
C ARG A 19 -19.80 14.18 17.62
N GLY A 20 -18.68 14.90 17.60
CA GLY A 20 -17.36 14.33 17.33
C GLY A 20 -17.19 13.76 15.91
N ALA A 21 -18.05 14.16 14.97
CA ALA A 21 -17.97 13.72 13.58
C ALA A 21 -16.83 14.44 12.82
N SER A 22 -16.42 15.62 13.28
CA SER A 22 -15.25 16.35 12.81
C SER A 22 -14.74 17.26 13.93
N MET A 23 -13.49 17.71 13.83
CA MET A 23 -12.92 18.73 14.72
C MET A 23 -12.93 20.12 14.06
N PRO A 24 -12.93 21.21 14.83
CA PRO A 24 -12.63 22.54 14.30
C PRO A 24 -11.16 22.63 13.86
N ASP A 25 -10.88 23.49 12.89
CA ASP A 25 -9.49 23.84 12.57
C ASP A 25 -8.84 24.60 13.74
N ILE A 26 -7.51 24.45 13.92
CA ILE A 26 -6.74 25.16 14.96
C ILE A 26 -7.01 26.68 14.97
N SER A 27 -7.20 27.31 13.81
CA SER A 27 -7.49 28.75 13.70
C SER A 27 -8.80 29.18 14.35
N LYS A 28 -9.73 28.25 14.61
CA LYS A 28 -11.02 28.53 15.28
C LYS A 28 -10.97 28.45 16.79
N LEU A 29 -9.90 27.90 17.36
CA LEU A 29 -9.76 27.76 18.81
C LEU A 29 -9.69 29.12 19.55
N PRO A 30 -8.98 30.16 19.05
CA PRO A 30 -8.99 31.48 19.70
C PRO A 30 -10.38 32.12 19.73
N GLU A 31 -11.13 32.05 18.62
CA GLU A 31 -12.50 32.59 18.55
C GLU A 31 -13.44 31.84 19.52
N LEU A 32 -13.32 30.51 19.61
CA LEU A 32 -14.08 29.69 20.55
C LEU A 32 -13.77 30.05 22.00
N ALA A 33 -12.48 30.20 22.33
CA ALA A 33 -12.01 30.60 23.66
C ALA A 33 -12.58 31.97 24.07
N GLU A 34 -12.59 32.93 23.16
CA GLU A 34 -13.18 34.26 23.39
C GLU A 34 -14.71 34.19 23.58
N ILE A 35 -15.41 33.44 22.72
CA ILE A 35 -16.88 33.30 22.78
C ILE A 35 -17.34 32.65 24.09
N PHE A 36 -16.60 31.66 24.58
CA PHE A 36 -16.91 30.93 25.80
C PHE A 36 -16.27 31.52 27.05
N ASN A 37 -15.35 32.48 26.90
CA ASN A 37 -14.58 33.10 27.98
C ASN A 37 -13.85 32.05 28.84
N VAL A 38 -13.16 31.13 28.16
CA VAL A 38 -12.35 30.04 28.73
C VAL A 38 -10.99 29.98 28.02
N GLY A 39 -10.03 29.26 28.59
CA GLY A 39 -8.75 28.99 27.92
C GLY A 39 -8.87 27.92 26.84
N ILE A 40 -7.95 27.90 25.87
CA ILE A 40 -7.89 26.85 24.83
C ILE A 40 -7.62 25.47 25.46
N ASP A 41 -6.86 25.45 26.54
CA ASP A 41 -6.63 24.29 27.40
C ASP A 41 -7.91 23.76 28.07
N GLU A 42 -8.84 24.64 28.42
CA GLU A 42 -10.14 24.21 28.95
C GLU A 42 -11.05 23.62 27.85
N ILE A 43 -10.89 24.06 26.59
CA ILE A 43 -11.63 23.51 25.44
C ILE A 43 -11.11 22.13 25.05
N LEU A 44 -9.78 21.96 24.97
CA LEU A 44 -9.15 20.74 24.49
C LEU A 44 -8.81 19.73 25.58
N GLY A 45 -8.87 20.15 26.85
CA GLY A 45 -8.36 19.40 28.00
C GLY A 45 -6.90 19.74 28.30
N GLU A 46 -6.52 19.62 29.58
CA GLU A 46 -5.15 19.81 30.02
C GLU A 46 -4.24 18.68 29.50
N GLY A 47 -3.21 19.04 28.73
CA GLY A 47 -2.31 18.04 28.14
C GLY A 47 -1.08 18.65 27.48
N LYS A 48 -0.12 17.79 27.14
CA LYS A 48 1.06 18.19 26.35
C LYS A 48 0.68 18.58 24.92
N GLY A 49 -0.31 17.92 24.32
CA GLY A 49 -0.82 18.28 22.99
C GLY A 49 -1.38 19.69 22.93
N THR A 50 -2.05 20.14 23.99
CA THR A 50 -2.57 21.51 24.10
C THR A 50 -1.46 22.56 24.17
N ARG A 51 -0.34 22.26 24.85
CA ARG A 51 0.82 23.17 24.87
C ARG A 51 1.46 23.30 23.48
N PHE A 52 1.50 22.20 22.72
CA PHE A 52 1.94 22.26 21.32
C PHE A 52 1.00 23.14 20.49
N ILE A 53 -0.31 22.98 20.62
CA ILE A 53 -1.30 23.83 19.92
C ILE A 53 -1.10 25.31 20.24
N GLY A 54 -0.85 25.65 21.51
CA GLY A 54 -0.49 27.02 21.90
C GLY A 54 0.77 27.51 21.17
N SER A 55 1.82 26.69 21.13
CA SER A 55 3.05 27.06 20.40
C SER A 55 2.84 27.25 18.90
N VAL A 56 1.92 26.49 18.29
CA VAL A 56 1.56 26.65 16.86
C VAL A 56 0.81 27.97 16.65
N LEU A 57 -0.16 28.30 17.51
CA LEU A 57 -0.91 29.55 17.43
C LEU A 57 -0.03 30.78 17.66
N ASP A 58 0.94 30.68 18.57
CA ASP A 58 1.87 31.76 18.91
C ASP A 58 3.09 31.85 17.97
N ASN A 59 3.21 30.94 16.99
CA ASN A 59 4.39 30.79 16.11
C ASN A 59 5.72 30.61 16.88
N THR A 60 5.70 29.79 17.93
CA THR A 60 6.83 29.47 18.82
C THR A 60 7.14 27.96 18.87
N THR A 61 6.84 27.23 17.80
CA THR A 61 7.05 25.77 17.70
C THR A 61 8.51 25.37 17.89
N GLU A 62 9.46 26.15 17.35
CA GLU A 62 10.90 25.91 17.53
C GLU A 62 11.32 25.93 19.00
N ASP A 63 10.92 26.96 19.76
CA ASP A 63 11.20 27.08 21.19
C ASP A 63 10.55 25.93 21.98
N TYR A 64 9.36 25.50 21.55
CA TYR A 64 8.66 24.38 22.15
C TYR A 64 9.44 23.07 21.99
N PHE A 65 9.93 22.75 20.79
CA PHE A 65 10.68 21.52 20.52
C PHE A 65 12.08 21.49 21.17
N GLN A 66 12.68 22.65 21.44
CA GLN A 66 13.94 22.71 22.19
C GLN A 66 13.77 22.27 23.65
N GLN A 67 12.58 22.44 24.22
CA GLN A 67 12.32 22.22 25.64
C GLN A 67 11.42 21.01 25.91
N ASN A 68 10.73 20.51 24.88
CA ASN A 68 9.73 19.45 25.00
C ASN A 68 9.90 18.43 23.87
N ALA A 69 9.70 17.15 24.19
CA ALA A 69 9.53 16.09 23.21
C ALA A 69 8.04 15.80 23.04
N VAL A 70 7.59 15.64 21.79
CA VAL A 70 6.24 15.19 21.44
C VAL A 70 6.31 13.72 21.05
N SER A 71 5.41 12.90 21.59
CA SER A 71 5.24 11.51 21.16
C SER A 71 4.23 11.39 20.02
N ALA A 72 4.32 10.31 19.24
CA ALA A 72 3.37 10.06 18.15
C ALA A 72 1.91 9.97 18.64
N VAL A 73 1.71 9.39 19.83
CA VAL A 73 0.38 9.32 20.47
C VAL A 73 -0.16 10.73 20.74
N GLU A 74 0.63 11.58 21.43
CA GLU A 74 0.23 12.96 21.72
C GLU A 74 -0.02 13.76 20.45
N LEU A 75 0.77 13.55 19.40
CA LEU A 75 0.58 14.21 18.11
C LEU A 75 -0.69 13.70 17.40
N SER A 76 -1.00 12.40 17.49
CA SER A 76 -2.17 11.80 16.83
C SER A 76 -3.49 12.29 17.43
N GLU A 77 -3.52 12.59 18.74
CA GLU A 77 -4.69 13.13 19.43
C GLU A 77 -5.07 14.53 18.93
N ILE A 78 -4.04 15.32 18.57
CA ILE A 78 -4.20 16.70 18.10
C ILE A 78 -4.10 16.85 16.59
N ALA A 79 -3.65 15.82 15.87
CA ALA A 79 -3.52 15.81 14.41
C ALA A 79 -4.79 16.26 13.67
N PRO A 80 -6.02 15.87 14.09
CA PRO A 80 -7.24 16.36 13.44
C PRO A 80 -7.48 17.87 13.54
N LEU A 81 -6.80 18.57 14.45
CA LEU A 81 -6.90 20.03 14.63
C LEU A 81 -5.85 20.77 13.79
N LEU A 82 -4.79 20.08 13.35
CA LEU A 82 -3.61 20.66 12.72
C LEU A 82 -3.65 20.51 11.21
N GLN A 83 -2.89 21.37 10.53
CA GLN A 83 -2.64 21.27 9.09
C GLN A 83 -1.52 20.27 8.81
N SER A 84 -1.54 19.61 7.65
CA SER A 84 -0.52 18.60 7.27
C SER A 84 0.92 19.11 7.38
N GLU A 85 1.15 20.39 7.05
CA GLU A 85 2.47 21.02 7.19
C GLU A 85 2.94 21.08 8.65
N GLN A 86 2.05 21.45 9.57
CA GLN A 86 2.32 21.53 11.01
C GLN A 86 2.56 20.14 11.61
N ILE A 87 1.81 19.14 11.14
CA ILE A 87 1.97 17.74 11.56
C ILE A 87 3.30 17.20 11.05
N GLY A 88 3.66 17.49 9.80
CA GLY A 88 4.95 17.11 9.22
C GLY A 88 6.13 17.72 9.95
N GLU A 89 6.07 19.00 10.32
CA GLU A 89 7.09 19.65 11.16
C GLU A 89 7.16 18.98 12.53
N ALA A 90 6.02 18.78 13.20
CA ALA A 90 6.00 18.14 14.51
C ALA A 90 6.51 16.70 14.48
N PHE A 91 6.21 15.97 13.42
CA PHE A 91 6.63 14.59 13.23
C PHE A 91 8.15 14.45 13.13
N LYS A 92 8.86 15.42 12.51
CA LYS A 92 10.33 15.44 12.47
C LYS A 92 10.98 15.52 13.86
N HIS A 93 10.23 16.02 14.84
CA HIS A 93 10.66 16.11 16.24
C HIS A 93 10.10 14.99 17.13
N VAL A 94 9.24 14.11 16.58
CA VAL A 94 8.86 12.87 17.26
C VAL A 94 10.11 11.99 17.32
N LYS A 95 10.45 11.55 18.54
CA LYS A 95 11.71 10.88 18.90
C LYS A 95 12.32 10.06 17.77
N GLU A 96 13.60 10.32 17.52
CA GLU A 96 14.46 9.66 16.53
C GLU A 96 14.07 8.20 16.26
N SER A 97 13.74 7.91 15.00
CA SER A 97 13.24 6.62 14.50
C SER A 97 11.82 6.29 14.95
N ALA A 98 10.84 7.04 14.44
CA ALA A 98 9.44 6.65 14.50
C ALA A 98 9.31 5.17 14.10
N ALA A 99 8.82 4.35 15.02
CA ALA A 99 8.48 2.97 14.70
C ALA A 99 7.37 2.98 13.64
N VAL A 100 7.22 1.91 12.88
CA VAL A 100 6.12 1.77 11.91
C VAL A 100 4.75 2.04 12.56
N SER A 101 4.59 1.67 13.83
CA SER A 101 3.39 1.96 14.62
C SER A 101 3.12 3.45 14.83
N ASP A 102 4.17 4.23 15.05
CA ASP A 102 4.08 5.68 15.25
C ASP A 102 3.72 6.38 13.94
N LEU A 103 4.32 5.92 12.84
CA LEU A 103 4.01 6.39 11.49
C LEU A 103 2.57 6.07 11.12
N LEU A 104 2.10 4.85 11.38
CA LEU A 104 0.74 4.41 11.04
C LEU A 104 -0.34 5.23 11.76
N ALA A 105 -0.10 5.63 13.02
CA ALA A 105 -1.03 6.47 13.77
C ALA A 105 -1.18 7.88 13.16
N LEU A 106 -0.16 8.35 12.46
CA LEU A 106 -0.11 9.69 11.86
C LEU A 106 -0.27 9.67 10.33
N ALA A 107 -0.22 8.50 9.70
CA ALA A 107 -0.27 8.33 8.25
C ALA A 107 -1.47 9.02 7.57
N PRO A 108 -2.70 9.01 8.13
CA PRO A 108 -3.81 9.74 7.52
C PRO A 108 -3.65 11.27 7.47
N PHE A 109 -2.70 11.82 8.23
CA PHE A 109 -2.53 13.26 8.41
C PHE A 109 -1.22 13.81 7.82
N LEU A 110 -0.25 12.93 7.56
CA LEU A 110 1.03 13.27 6.95
C LEU A 110 0.88 13.42 5.44
N SER A 111 1.80 14.18 4.83
CA SER A 111 1.89 14.23 3.37
C SER A 111 2.47 12.93 2.83
N GLU A 112 2.03 12.56 1.63
CA GLU A 112 2.54 11.40 0.88
C GLU A 112 4.07 11.46 0.73
N GLU A 113 4.64 12.62 0.43
CA GLU A 113 6.10 12.83 0.35
C GLU A 113 6.84 12.45 1.64
N LEU A 114 6.32 12.82 2.81
CA LEU A 114 6.92 12.43 4.09
C LEU A 114 6.73 10.94 4.36
N LEU A 115 5.58 10.38 4.00
CA LEU A 115 5.29 8.96 4.17
C LEU A 115 6.20 8.10 3.29
N ASP A 116 6.49 8.55 2.07
CA ASP A 116 7.42 7.92 1.14
C ASP A 116 8.84 7.87 1.72
N GLU A 117 9.34 9.00 2.22
CA GLU A 117 10.64 9.07 2.91
C GLU A 117 10.68 8.14 4.13
N CYS A 118 9.60 8.12 4.92
CA CYS A 118 9.53 7.28 6.11
C CYS A 118 9.44 5.79 5.77
N ALA A 119 8.72 5.42 4.72
CA ALA A 119 8.64 4.03 4.24
C ALA A 119 9.99 3.53 3.75
N LYS A 120 10.75 4.37 3.02
CA LYS A 120 12.13 4.06 2.62
C LYS A 120 13.02 3.80 3.84
N GLN A 121 12.96 4.65 4.86
CA GLN A 121 13.71 4.44 6.11
C GLN A 121 13.24 3.21 6.90
N ALA A 122 11.93 2.93 6.93
CA ALA A 122 11.39 1.76 7.60
C ALA A 122 11.86 0.47 6.93
N PHE A 123 11.88 0.44 5.60
CA PHE A 123 12.43 -0.67 4.83
C PHE A 123 13.92 -0.89 5.11
N GLU A 124 14.73 0.16 5.18
CA GLU A 124 16.15 0.04 5.51
C GLU A 124 16.42 -0.53 6.92
N LYS A 125 15.53 -0.25 7.88
CA LYS A 125 15.70 -0.67 9.28
C LYS A 125 15.09 -2.04 9.59
N GLU A 126 13.89 -2.30 9.08
CA GLU A 126 13.05 -3.43 9.47
C GLU A 126 12.78 -4.41 8.31
N GLY A 127 13.14 -4.05 7.08
CA GLY A 127 12.91 -4.85 5.87
C GLY A 127 11.49 -4.77 5.34
N ALA A 128 11.15 -5.64 4.39
CA ALA A 128 9.89 -5.61 3.67
C ALA A 128 8.66 -5.77 4.57
N GLY A 129 8.80 -6.42 5.73
CA GLY A 129 7.72 -6.64 6.69
C GLY A 129 7.12 -5.35 7.27
N ALA A 130 7.85 -4.23 7.22
CA ALA A 130 7.39 -2.93 7.70
C ALA A 130 6.44 -2.20 6.73
N LEU A 131 6.44 -2.56 5.47
CA LEU A 131 5.78 -1.80 4.39
C LEU A 131 4.27 -2.07 4.22
N PRO A 132 3.73 -3.29 4.39
CA PRO A 132 2.30 -3.55 4.12
C PRO A 132 1.32 -2.64 4.90
N PRO A 133 1.57 -2.29 6.17
CA PRO A 133 0.72 -1.32 6.88
C PRO A 133 0.77 0.10 6.28
N LEU A 134 1.87 0.46 5.62
CA LEU A 134 2.10 1.79 5.05
C LEU A 134 1.65 1.89 3.59
N ALA A 135 1.55 0.76 2.87
CA ALA A 135 1.23 0.69 1.45
C ALA A 135 -0.02 1.50 1.03
N PRO A 136 -1.11 1.59 1.81
CA PRO A 136 -2.26 2.42 1.43
C PRO A 136 -2.03 3.94 1.47
N PHE A 137 -0.92 4.40 2.04
CA PHE A 137 -0.65 5.81 2.34
C PHE A 137 0.55 6.39 1.58
N ILE A 138 1.37 5.53 0.97
CA ILE A 138 2.55 5.93 0.19
C ILE A 138 2.25 5.87 -1.30
N SER A 139 3.07 6.56 -2.07
CA SER A 139 2.92 6.60 -3.52
C SER A 139 3.23 5.26 -4.17
N GLU A 140 2.51 5.00 -5.27
CA GLU A 140 2.77 3.85 -6.16
C GLU A 140 4.20 3.90 -6.70
N GLU A 141 4.73 5.09 -7.00
CA GLU A 141 6.12 5.28 -7.44
C GLU A 141 7.13 4.81 -6.38
N THR A 142 6.92 5.17 -5.10
CA THR A 142 7.78 4.70 -4.02
C THR A 142 7.64 3.20 -3.79
N LEU A 143 6.42 2.64 -3.90
CA LEU A 143 6.20 1.20 -3.80
C LEU A 143 6.89 0.43 -4.93
N ASP A 144 6.88 0.95 -6.14
CA ASP A 144 7.55 0.36 -7.30
C ASP A 144 9.07 0.32 -7.11
N GLU A 145 9.66 1.41 -6.63
CA GLU A 145 11.08 1.48 -6.27
C GLU A 145 11.42 0.46 -5.17
N LEU A 146 10.63 0.44 -4.09
CA LEU A 146 10.83 -0.47 -2.98
C LEU A 146 10.65 -1.94 -3.40
N ALA A 147 9.69 -2.26 -4.27
CA ALA A 147 9.48 -3.61 -4.76
C ALA A 147 10.70 -4.16 -5.50
N LYS A 148 11.35 -3.33 -6.32
CA LYS A 148 12.62 -3.66 -6.99
C LYS A 148 13.73 -3.93 -5.98
N GLU A 149 13.83 -3.12 -4.93
CA GLU A 149 14.81 -3.35 -3.86
C GLU A 149 14.53 -4.61 -3.02
N ILE A 150 13.26 -4.88 -2.70
CA ILE A 150 12.83 -6.07 -1.95
C ILE A 150 13.20 -7.33 -2.72
N LEU A 151 12.94 -7.37 -4.03
CA LEU A 151 13.32 -8.52 -4.85
C LEU A 151 14.84 -8.74 -4.83
N ALA A 152 15.63 -7.67 -4.89
CA ALA A 152 17.09 -7.75 -4.89
C ALA A 152 17.67 -8.18 -3.53
N LYS A 153 17.08 -7.74 -2.41
CA LYS A 153 17.62 -7.94 -1.05
C LYS A 153 17.02 -9.15 -0.32
N GLU A 154 15.71 -9.37 -0.44
CA GLU A 154 14.93 -10.35 0.33
C GLU A 154 14.30 -11.44 -0.54
N GLY A 155 14.15 -11.20 -1.85
CA GLY A 155 13.61 -12.15 -2.82
C GLY A 155 12.09 -12.07 -2.98
N SER A 156 11.55 -12.91 -3.87
CA SER A 156 10.15 -12.84 -4.32
C SER A 156 9.10 -13.03 -3.22
N LYS A 157 9.44 -13.75 -2.15
CA LYS A 157 8.50 -14.14 -1.08
C LYS A 157 7.98 -12.97 -0.25
N ALA A 158 8.69 -11.84 -0.26
CA ALA A 158 8.33 -10.66 0.50
C ALA A 158 7.39 -9.70 -0.26
N LEU A 159 7.22 -9.89 -1.57
CA LEU A 159 6.40 -9.03 -2.44
C LEU A 159 4.87 -9.21 -2.35
N PRO A 160 4.29 -10.41 -2.14
CA PRO A 160 2.84 -10.60 -2.26
C PRO A 160 1.98 -9.70 -1.36
N PRO A 161 2.37 -9.36 -0.12
CA PRO A 161 1.64 -8.40 0.69
C PRO A 161 1.54 -6.98 0.09
N LEU A 162 2.45 -6.62 -0.80
CA LEU A 162 2.53 -5.31 -1.46
C LEU A 162 1.94 -5.31 -2.88
N ALA A 163 1.76 -6.49 -3.49
CA ALA A 163 1.30 -6.64 -4.86
C ALA A 163 0.02 -5.85 -5.22
N PRO A 164 -1.00 -5.70 -4.35
CA PRO A 164 -2.17 -4.88 -4.67
C PRO A 164 -1.90 -3.37 -4.83
N PHE A 165 -0.73 -2.89 -4.40
CA PHE A 165 -0.38 -1.48 -4.34
C PHE A 165 0.79 -1.10 -5.28
N ILE A 166 1.44 -2.10 -5.88
CA ILE A 166 2.53 -1.93 -6.85
C ILE A 166 1.89 -1.80 -8.24
N SER A 167 2.48 -1.00 -9.11
CA SER A 167 1.99 -0.88 -10.49
C SER A 167 2.09 -2.21 -11.24
N GLU A 168 1.11 -2.47 -12.10
CA GLU A 168 1.09 -3.66 -12.97
C GLU A 168 2.35 -3.73 -13.85
N GLY A 169 2.80 -2.59 -14.37
CA GLY A 169 4.02 -2.50 -15.17
C GLY A 169 5.28 -2.88 -14.39
N THR A 170 5.39 -2.47 -13.13
CA THR A 170 6.51 -2.89 -12.27
C THR A 170 6.39 -4.38 -11.90
N LEU A 171 5.19 -4.89 -11.60
CA LEU A 171 4.99 -6.32 -11.33
C LEU A 171 5.37 -7.20 -12.52
N ASP A 172 5.09 -6.74 -13.74
CA ASP A 172 5.49 -7.40 -14.98
C ASP A 172 7.01 -7.49 -15.14
N GLU A 173 7.74 -6.40 -14.84
CA GLU A 173 9.20 -6.39 -14.82
C GLU A 173 9.76 -7.36 -13.76
N LEU A 174 9.20 -7.32 -12.54
CA LEU A 174 9.59 -8.21 -11.45
C LEU A 174 9.30 -9.67 -11.78
N ALA A 175 8.17 -9.97 -12.43
CA ALA A 175 7.81 -11.33 -12.82
C ALA A 175 8.83 -11.95 -13.78
N LYS A 176 9.33 -11.18 -14.77
CA LYS A 176 10.42 -11.61 -15.65
C LYS A 176 11.68 -11.98 -14.86
N GLU A 177 12.05 -11.15 -13.90
CA GLU A 177 13.24 -11.38 -13.06
C GLU A 177 13.07 -12.58 -12.12
N ILE A 178 11.90 -12.72 -11.49
CA ILE A 178 11.56 -13.84 -10.59
C ILE A 178 11.60 -15.16 -11.34
N LEU A 179 11.01 -15.24 -12.53
CA LEU A 179 11.05 -16.45 -13.34
C LEU A 179 12.49 -16.86 -13.66
N ALA A 180 13.34 -15.91 -14.03
CA ALA A 180 14.72 -16.17 -14.40
C ALA A 180 15.58 -16.65 -13.21
N LYS A 181 15.32 -16.16 -11.99
CA LYS A 181 16.13 -16.45 -10.80
C LYS A 181 15.58 -17.56 -9.92
N GLU A 182 14.27 -17.60 -9.72
CA GLU A 182 13.59 -18.46 -8.74
C GLU A 182 12.63 -19.48 -9.36
N GLY A 183 12.26 -19.29 -10.64
CA GLY A 183 11.40 -20.20 -11.41
C GLY A 183 9.90 -19.96 -11.23
N SER A 184 9.10 -20.73 -11.98
CA SER A 184 7.64 -20.53 -12.10
C SER A 184 6.87 -20.53 -10.78
N LYS A 185 7.31 -21.34 -9.80
CA LYS A 185 6.63 -21.47 -8.49
C LYS A 185 6.64 -20.18 -7.68
N ALA A 186 7.65 -19.34 -7.86
CA ALA A 186 7.78 -18.07 -7.16
C ALA A 186 6.79 -17.01 -7.69
N LEU A 187 6.28 -17.18 -8.92
CA LEU A 187 5.29 -16.28 -9.51
C LEU A 187 3.87 -16.48 -8.98
N LEU A 188 3.53 -17.69 -8.51
CA LEU A 188 2.15 -18.04 -8.17
C LEU A 188 1.47 -17.05 -7.20
N PRO A 189 2.12 -16.55 -6.14
CA PRO A 189 1.50 -15.57 -5.25
C PRO A 189 1.27 -14.19 -5.89
N LEU A 190 1.98 -13.88 -6.98
CA LEU A 190 1.91 -12.61 -7.71
C LEU A 190 1.04 -12.70 -8.96
N ALA A 191 0.75 -13.91 -9.46
CA ALA A 191 -0.02 -14.15 -10.68
C ALA A 191 -1.34 -13.36 -10.79
N PRO A 192 -2.14 -13.16 -9.72
CA PRO A 192 -3.37 -12.36 -9.82
C PRO A 192 -3.16 -10.86 -10.11
N PHE A 193 -1.93 -10.36 -9.98
CA PHE A 193 -1.57 -8.94 -10.07
C PHE A 193 -0.64 -8.64 -11.26
N ILE A 194 -0.15 -9.66 -11.95
CA ILE A 194 0.66 -9.55 -13.16
C ILE A 194 -0.30 -9.45 -14.35
N SER A 195 0.07 -8.70 -15.38
CA SER A 195 -0.77 -8.58 -16.57
C SER A 195 -0.95 -9.92 -17.29
N GLU A 196 -2.12 -10.13 -17.88
CA GLU A 196 -2.40 -11.34 -18.67
C GLU A 196 -1.43 -11.46 -19.86
N GLU A 197 -1.12 -10.34 -20.54
CA GLU A 197 -0.13 -10.31 -21.63
C GLU A 197 1.26 -10.78 -21.15
N MET A 198 1.69 -10.35 -19.97
CA MET A 198 2.94 -10.78 -19.38
C MET A 198 2.93 -12.26 -19.00
N LEU A 199 1.85 -12.74 -18.40
CA LEU A 199 1.71 -14.16 -18.06
C LEU A 199 1.71 -15.05 -19.30
N ASP A 200 1.12 -14.59 -20.41
CA ASP A 200 1.18 -15.25 -21.70
C ASP A 200 2.62 -15.36 -22.24
N GLU A 201 3.40 -14.28 -22.14
CA GLU A 201 4.83 -14.29 -22.48
C GLU A 201 5.60 -15.28 -21.60
N LEU A 202 5.42 -15.20 -20.28
CA LEU A 202 6.12 -16.04 -19.31
C LEU A 202 5.73 -17.51 -19.44
N ALA A 203 4.48 -17.81 -19.79
CA ALA A 203 4.00 -19.18 -20.00
C ALA A 203 4.78 -19.90 -21.12
N LYS A 204 5.08 -19.19 -22.20
CA LYS A 204 5.90 -19.72 -23.30
C LYS A 204 7.29 -20.11 -22.81
N GLU A 205 7.91 -19.28 -21.96
CA GLU A 205 9.19 -19.57 -21.34
C GLU A 205 9.15 -20.74 -20.35
N ILE A 206 8.12 -20.78 -19.50
CA ILE A 206 7.92 -21.82 -18.49
C ILE A 206 7.76 -23.18 -19.16
N LEU A 207 6.98 -23.28 -20.23
CA LEU A 207 6.84 -24.54 -20.98
C LEU A 207 8.18 -25.01 -21.54
N ALA A 208 8.96 -24.09 -22.11
CA ALA A 208 10.23 -24.43 -22.74
C ALA A 208 11.31 -24.88 -21.73
N LYS A 209 11.34 -24.28 -20.54
CA LYS A 209 12.38 -24.52 -19.52
C LYS A 209 11.98 -25.55 -18.46
N GLU A 210 10.73 -25.52 -18.01
CA GLU A 210 10.25 -26.30 -16.85
C GLU A 210 9.17 -27.34 -17.22
N GLY A 211 8.57 -27.23 -18.42
CA GLY A 211 7.59 -28.17 -18.95
C GLY A 211 6.14 -27.92 -18.50
N SER A 212 5.22 -28.73 -19.04
CA SER A 212 3.76 -28.54 -18.86
C SER A 212 3.29 -28.52 -17.41
N LYS A 213 3.95 -29.26 -16.50
CA LYS A 213 3.57 -29.34 -15.09
C LYS A 213 3.77 -28.03 -14.34
N ALA A 214 4.73 -27.22 -14.77
CA ALA A 214 5.03 -25.92 -14.16
C ALA A 214 4.01 -24.85 -14.56
N LEU A 215 3.35 -25.01 -15.71
CA LEU A 215 2.28 -24.12 -16.16
C LEU A 215 0.97 -24.29 -15.40
N LEU A 216 0.67 -25.50 -14.94
CA LEU A 216 -0.64 -25.83 -14.37
C LEU A 216 -1.11 -24.87 -13.26
N PRO A 217 -0.26 -24.45 -12.29
CA PRO A 217 -0.68 -23.51 -11.26
C PRO A 217 -0.98 -22.10 -11.78
N LEU A 218 -0.41 -21.73 -12.94
CA LEU A 218 -0.58 -20.42 -13.56
C LEU A 218 -1.67 -20.41 -14.64
N ALA A 219 -2.12 -21.57 -15.11
CA ALA A 219 -3.16 -21.72 -16.12
C ALA A 219 -4.43 -20.87 -15.89
N PRO A 220 -4.94 -20.67 -14.65
CA PRO A 220 -6.10 -19.81 -14.43
C PRO A 220 -5.91 -18.34 -14.80
N PHE A 221 -4.67 -17.90 -14.98
CA PHE A 221 -4.28 -16.49 -15.19
C PHE A 221 -3.69 -16.25 -16.59
N ILE A 222 -3.59 -17.29 -17.41
CA ILE A 222 -3.06 -17.23 -18.79
C ILE A 222 -4.27 -17.21 -19.73
N SER A 223 -4.18 -16.50 -20.84
CA SER A 223 -5.26 -16.44 -21.82
C SER A 223 -5.56 -17.79 -22.43
N GLU A 224 -6.83 -18.06 -22.75
CA GLU A 224 -7.25 -19.30 -23.42
C GLU A 224 -6.54 -19.47 -24.78
N GLU A 225 -6.32 -18.36 -25.51
CA GLU A 225 -5.60 -18.37 -26.78
C GLU A 225 -4.17 -18.87 -26.61
N THR A 226 -3.43 -18.31 -25.65
CA THR A 226 -2.05 -18.75 -25.37
C THR A 226 -2.02 -20.17 -24.84
N LEU A 227 -2.97 -20.58 -23.99
CA LEU A 227 -3.06 -21.95 -23.51
C LEU A 227 -3.34 -22.95 -24.64
N ASP A 228 -4.16 -22.60 -25.63
CA ASP A 228 -4.42 -23.41 -26.82
C ASP A 228 -3.16 -23.59 -27.68
N GLU A 229 -2.35 -22.54 -27.84
CA GLU A 229 -1.05 -22.62 -28.52
C GLU A 229 -0.10 -23.56 -27.76
N LEU A 230 0.06 -23.34 -26.45
CA LEU A 230 0.92 -24.14 -25.59
C LEU A 230 0.46 -25.60 -25.52
N ALA A 231 -0.85 -25.85 -25.54
CA ALA A 231 -1.44 -27.18 -25.56
C ALA A 231 -1.03 -27.98 -26.79
N LYS A 232 -1.00 -27.36 -27.98
CA LYS A 232 -0.51 -28.01 -29.21
C LYS A 232 0.96 -28.41 -29.07
N GLU A 233 1.77 -27.57 -28.45
CA GLU A 233 3.18 -27.87 -28.18
C GLU A 233 3.36 -29.02 -27.17
N VAL A 234 2.61 -29.00 -26.06
CA VAL A 234 2.61 -30.07 -25.05
C VAL A 234 2.21 -31.40 -25.69
N LEU A 235 1.17 -31.40 -26.53
CA LEU A 235 0.70 -32.59 -27.24
C LEU A 235 1.77 -33.16 -28.19
N ALA A 236 2.54 -32.29 -28.85
CA ALA A 236 3.60 -32.69 -29.76
C ALA A 236 4.88 -33.19 -29.04
N LYS A 237 5.27 -32.56 -27.92
CA LYS A 237 6.54 -32.83 -27.22
C LYS A 237 6.40 -33.85 -26.09
N GLU A 238 5.36 -33.72 -25.28
CA GLU A 238 5.14 -34.51 -24.05
C GLU A 238 4.03 -35.57 -24.20
N GLY A 239 3.22 -35.45 -25.26
CA GLY A 239 2.18 -36.40 -25.63
C GLY A 239 0.84 -36.16 -24.92
N ALA A 240 -0.18 -36.91 -25.34
CA ALA A 240 -1.56 -36.68 -24.93
C ALA A 240 -1.78 -36.71 -23.40
N LYS A 241 -1.10 -37.57 -22.65
CA LYS A 241 -1.31 -37.65 -21.19
C LYS A 241 -0.88 -36.38 -20.45
N ALA A 242 0.08 -35.61 -20.97
CA ALA A 242 0.55 -34.38 -20.36
C ALA A 242 -0.45 -33.22 -20.50
N LEU A 243 -1.37 -33.30 -21.46
CA LEU A 243 -2.39 -32.28 -21.68
C LEU A 243 -3.59 -32.40 -20.73
N LEU A 244 -3.82 -33.57 -20.16
CA LEU A 244 -5.01 -33.85 -19.34
C LEU A 244 -5.20 -32.87 -18.15
N PRO A 245 -4.14 -32.43 -17.43
CA PRO A 245 -4.29 -31.43 -16.39
C PRO A 245 -4.65 -30.03 -16.90
N LEU A 246 -4.29 -29.68 -18.14
CA LEU A 246 -4.60 -28.39 -18.77
C LEU A 246 -5.98 -28.37 -19.43
N ALA A 247 -6.62 -29.54 -19.59
CA ALA A 247 -7.93 -29.69 -20.21
C ALA A 247 -9.02 -28.72 -19.72
N PRO A 248 -9.09 -28.33 -18.42
CA PRO A 248 -10.10 -27.38 -17.95
C PRO A 248 -9.92 -25.94 -18.45
N PHE A 249 -8.76 -25.62 -19.01
CA PHE A 249 -8.35 -24.24 -19.34
C PHE A 249 -8.12 -24.01 -20.83
N ILE A 250 -8.37 -25.02 -21.68
CA ILE A 250 -8.16 -24.98 -23.13
C ILE A 250 -9.46 -25.20 -23.87
N SER A 251 -9.54 -24.76 -25.12
CA SER A 251 -10.77 -24.78 -25.89
C SER A 251 -11.20 -26.20 -26.28
N GLU A 252 -12.51 -26.36 -26.54
CA GLU A 252 -13.10 -27.61 -27.02
C GLU A 252 -12.47 -28.10 -28.34
N GLY A 253 -11.97 -27.18 -29.16
CA GLY A 253 -11.29 -27.49 -30.42
C GLY A 253 -10.02 -28.31 -30.17
N ILE A 254 -9.20 -27.88 -29.21
CA ILE A 254 -7.97 -28.58 -28.83
C ILE A 254 -8.28 -29.93 -28.17
N LEU A 255 -9.31 -29.97 -27.32
CA LEU A 255 -9.77 -31.21 -26.69
C LEU A 255 -10.24 -32.25 -27.72
N SER A 256 -10.87 -31.80 -28.81
CA SER A 256 -11.32 -32.67 -29.91
C SER A 256 -10.13 -33.25 -30.68
N GLU A 257 -9.13 -32.44 -31.03
CA GLU A 257 -7.89 -32.92 -31.66
C GLU A 257 -7.10 -33.86 -30.74
N TRP A 258 -7.04 -33.53 -29.45
CA TRP A 258 -6.43 -34.34 -28.42
C TRP A 258 -7.10 -35.70 -28.32
N GLY A 259 -8.43 -35.75 -28.23
CA GLY A 259 -9.19 -36.99 -28.16
C GLY A 259 -8.95 -37.87 -29.38
N ALA A 260 -8.96 -37.29 -30.58
CA ALA A 260 -8.63 -38.03 -31.81
C ALA A 260 -7.24 -38.68 -31.75
N ARG A 261 -6.23 -38.00 -31.21
CA ARG A 261 -4.86 -38.55 -31.09
C ARG A 261 -4.66 -39.50 -29.92
N ALA A 262 -5.33 -39.26 -28.79
CA ALA A 262 -5.22 -40.08 -27.58
C ALA A 262 -5.89 -41.44 -27.73
N PHE A 263 -6.99 -41.51 -28.50
CA PHE A 263 -7.80 -42.71 -28.71
C PHE A 263 -7.60 -43.38 -30.08
N ALA A 264 -6.70 -42.87 -30.94
CA ALA A 264 -6.30 -43.52 -32.20
C ALA A 264 -5.34 -44.72 -32.04
N LYS A 265 -5.32 -45.36 -30.86
CA LYS A 265 -4.59 -46.62 -30.61
C LYS A 265 -5.53 -47.80 -30.52
#